data_AF-A0A838JCZ2-F1
#
_entry.id   AF-A0A838JCZ2-F1
#
_cell.length_a   1.000
_cell.length_b   1.000
_cell.length_c   1.000
_cell.angle_alpha   90.00
_cell.angle_beta   90.00
_cell.angle_gamma   90.00
#
_symmetry.space_group_name_H-M   'P 1'
#
loop_
_entity.id
_entity.type
_entity.pdbx_description
1 polymer ?
#
loop_
_entity_poly.entity_id
_entity_poly.type
_entity_poly.pdbx_seq_one_letter_code
_entity_poly.pdbx_strand_id
1 'polypeptide(L)'
;MLYRPCRYCPLCDLLIIHKHEIEDVLTNLLTARIPELVGNDHLVVGTVDRADLKQMRPDQLIPPDIFEILHDFKETVIFELRGGWSV
;
A
#
# COMPACT_ATOMS: atom_id res chain seq x y z
N MET A 1 9.35 4.16 -8.07
CA MET A 1 8.09 3.59 -8.61
C MET A 1 8.08 2.10 -8.33
N LEU A 2 7.41 1.66 -7.27
CA LEU A 2 7.23 0.23 -6.96
C LEU A 2 5.76 -0.09 -7.25
N TYR A 3 5.50 -0.73 -8.39
CA TYR A 3 4.24 -1.41 -8.63
C TYR A 3 4.49 -2.88 -8.29
N ARG A 4 3.90 -3.38 -7.21
CA ARG A 4 3.86 -4.82 -6.93
C ARG A 4 2.47 -5.34 -7.32
N PRO A 5 2.35 -6.60 -7.78
CA PRO A 5 1.07 -7.11 -8.24
C PRO A 5 0.14 -7.36 -7.06
N CYS A 6 -0.74 -6.40 -6.76
CA CYS A 6 -1.94 -6.68 -5.99
C CYS A 6 -2.88 -7.54 -6.85
N ARG A 7 -3.53 -8.54 -6.25
CA ARG A 7 -4.61 -9.30 -6.89
C ARG A 7 -5.93 -8.61 -6.56
N TYR A 8 -6.75 -8.38 -7.58
CA TYR A 8 -8.09 -7.85 -7.40
C TYR A 8 -9.13 -8.97 -7.54
N CYS A 9 -10.01 -9.11 -6.55
CA CYS A 9 -11.15 -10.01 -6.63
C CYS A 9 -12.42 -9.21 -6.93
N PRO A 10 -12.97 -9.26 -8.17
CA PRO A 10 -14.15 -8.49 -8.52
C PRO A 10 -15.43 -8.98 -7.84
N LEU A 11 -15.46 -10.24 -7.39
CA LEU A 11 -16.62 -10.80 -6.68
C LEU A 11 -16.73 -10.31 -5.24
N CYS A 12 -15.59 -10.09 -4.60
CA CYS A 12 -15.52 -9.65 -3.20
C CYS A 12 -15.23 -8.15 -3.09
N ASP A 13 -14.87 -7.49 -4.20
CA ASP A 13 -14.36 -6.13 -4.24
C ASP A 13 -13.14 -5.93 -3.31
N LEU A 14 -12.21 -6.89 -3.34
CA LEU A 14 -11.03 -6.90 -2.48
C LEU A 14 -9.75 -6.70 -3.29
N LEU A 15 -8.92 -5.78 -2.80
CA LEU A 15 -7.52 -5.67 -3.21
C LEU A 15 -6.65 -6.48 -2.25
N ILE A 16 -5.95 -7.48 -2.78
CA ILE A 16 -5.22 -8.47 -2.00
C ILE A 16 -3.72 -8.32 -2.31
N ILE A 17 -2.93 -8.16 -1.26
CA ILE A 17 -1.47 -8.13 -1.34
C ILE A 17 -0.89 -9.05 -0.27
N HIS A 18 0.19 -9.74 -0.61
CA HIS A 18 0.91 -10.55 0.37
C HIS A 18 1.69 -9.64 1.32
N LYS A 19 1.65 -9.92 2.63
CA LYS A 19 2.24 -9.02 3.64
C LYS A 19 3.71 -8.67 3.36
N HIS A 20 4.53 -9.64 2.97
CA HIS A 20 5.95 -9.40 2.69
C HIS A 20 6.16 -8.38 1.55
N GLU A 21 5.25 -8.34 0.58
CA GLU A 21 5.32 -7.41 -0.55
C GLU A 21 5.13 -5.97 -0.10
N ILE A 22 4.21 -5.72 0.84
CA ILE A 22 3.98 -4.36 1.38
C ILE A 22 5.10 -3.95 2.34
N GLU A 23 5.56 -4.86 3.20
CA GLU A 23 6.66 -4.62 4.14
C GLU A 23 7.97 -4.29 3.41
N ASP A 24 8.26 -4.98 2.31
CA ASP A 24 9.43 -4.69 1.48
C ASP A 24 9.34 -3.29 0.86
N VAL A 25 8.16 -2.88 0.39
CA VAL A 25 7.96 -1.54 -0.19
C VAL A 25 8.13 -0.47 0.88
N LEU A 26 7.52 -0.65 2.05
CA LEU A 26 7.63 0.27 3.18
C LEU A 26 9.08 0.38 3.65
N THR A 27 9.77 -0.74 3.83
CA THR A 27 11.19 -0.77 4.25
C THR A 27 12.06 -0.01 3.25
N ASN A 28 11.91 -0.27 1.95
CA ASN A 28 12.69 0.44 0.92
C ASN A 28 12.40 1.94 0.88
N LEU A 29 11.14 2.34 1.08
CA LEU A 29 10.75 3.75 1.07
C LEU A 29 11.22 4.49 2.33
N LEU A 30 11.08 3.87 3.50
CA LEU A 30 11.35 4.47 4.80
C LEU A 30 12.84 4.49 5.13
N THR A 31 13.61 3.47 4.73
CA THR A 31 15.07 3.42 5.01
C THR A 31 15.80 4.67 4.52
N ALA A 32 15.39 5.24 3.38
CA ALA A 32 16.01 6.44 2.81
C ALA A 32 15.49 7.76 3.39
N ARG A 33 14.33 7.77 4.06
CA ARG A 33 13.63 9.01 4.46
C ARG A 33 13.47 9.15 5.96
N ILE A 34 12.93 8.11 6.60
CA ILE A 34 12.62 8.05 8.03
C ILE A 34 12.88 6.62 8.52
N PRO A 35 14.16 6.24 8.71
CA PRO A 35 14.53 4.87 9.08
C PRO A 35 13.96 4.44 10.44
N GLU A 36 13.61 5.41 11.31
CA GLU A 36 12.97 5.20 12.62
C GLU A 36 11.59 4.52 12.53
N LEU A 37 10.94 4.57 11.36
CA LEU A 37 9.63 3.96 11.12
C LEU A 37 9.71 2.56 10.49
N VAL A 38 10.91 2.08 10.14
CA VAL A 38 11.07 0.75 9.55
C VAL A 38 10.73 -0.33 10.60
N GLY A 39 9.83 -1.24 10.22
CA GLY A 39 9.38 -2.32 11.10
C GLY A 39 8.29 -1.94 12.11
N ASN A 40 7.80 -0.69 12.08
CA ASN A 40 6.64 -0.30 12.87
C ASN A 40 5.33 -0.81 12.25
N ASP A 41 4.29 -0.89 13.09
CA ASP A 41 2.95 -1.17 12.62
C ASP A 41 2.49 -0.09 11.62
N HIS A 42 1.77 -0.52 10.59
CA HIS A 42 1.23 0.35 9.57
C HIS A 42 -0.27 0.09 9.36
N LEU A 43 -0.98 1.12 8.92
CA LEU A 43 -2.37 1.04 8.52
C LEU A 43 -2.47 1.34 7.02
N VAL A 44 -3.08 0.43 6.28
CA VAL A 44 -3.43 0.65 4.88
C VAL A 44 -4.79 1.33 4.84
N VAL A 45 -4.84 2.58 4.38
CA VAL A 45 -6.04 3.41 4.44
C VAL A 45 -6.84 3.44 3.14
N GLY A 46 -6.24 3.11 2.00
CA GLY A 46 -6.92 3.18 0.72
C GLY A 46 -5.98 3.09 -0.48
N THR A 47 -6.50 3.46 -1.64
CA THR A 47 -5.73 3.64 -2.87
C THR A 47 -5.80 5.08 -3.34
N VAL A 48 -4.89 5.45 -4.24
CA VAL A 48 -4.94 6.71 -4.98
C VAL A 48 -4.83 6.40 -6.46
N ASP A 49 -5.39 7.25 -7.31
CA ASP A 49 -5.25 7.06 -8.74
C ASP A 49 -3.79 7.17 -9.18
N ARG A 50 -3.44 6.41 -10.22
CA ARG A 50 -2.07 6.41 -10.77
C ARG A 50 -1.65 7.79 -11.25
N ALA A 51 -2.60 8.60 -11.73
CA ALA A 51 -2.34 9.96 -12.19
C ALA A 51 -1.90 10.87 -11.02
N ASP A 52 -2.54 10.73 -9.86
CA ASP A 52 -2.22 11.50 -8.67
C ASP A 52 -0.92 11.01 -8.03
N LEU A 53 -0.72 9.69 -7.99
CA LEU A 53 0.54 9.10 -7.53
C LEU A 53 1.76 9.61 -8.30
N LYS A 54 1.63 9.86 -9.61
CA LYS A 54 2.71 10.43 -10.44
C LYS A 54 3.02 11.89 -10.14
N GLN A 55 2.04 12.63 -9.62
CA GLN A 55 2.19 14.04 -9.28
C GLN A 55 2.74 14.24 -7.86
N MET A 56 2.68 13.20 -7.02
CA MET A 56 3.27 13.22 -5.69
C MET A 56 4.78 13.45 -5.76
N ARG A 57 5.24 14.49 -5.05
CA ARG A 57 6.65 14.85 -5.01
C ARG A 57 7.44 13.87 -4.14
N PRO A 58 8.63 13.40 -4.58
CA PRO A 58 9.46 12.51 -3.77
C PRO A 58 9.93 13.10 -2.45
N ASP A 59 10.04 14.41 -2.30
CA ASP A 59 10.41 15.07 -1.04
C ASP A 59 9.24 15.15 -0.03
N GLN A 60 8.01 14.89 -0.50
CA GLN A 60 6.82 14.97 0.33
C GLN A 60 6.26 13.57 0.61
N LEU A 61 6.27 13.15 1.88
CA LEU A 61 5.72 11.86 2.30
C LEU A 61 4.19 11.82 2.20
N ILE A 62 3.52 12.93 2.53
CA ILE A 62 2.06 13.03 2.53
C ILE A 62 1.67 14.37 1.87
N PRO A 63 0.98 14.36 0.72
CA PRO A 63 0.36 15.55 0.12
C PRO A 63 -0.65 16.20 1.09
N PRO A 64 -0.83 17.54 1.07
CA PRO A 64 -1.77 18.21 1.97
C PRO A 64 -3.21 17.74 1.73
N ASP A 65 -3.53 17.46 0.47
CA ASP A 65 -4.86 17.08 0.00
C ASP A 65 -5.00 15.56 -0.17
N ILE A 66 -4.14 14.76 0.51
CA ILE A 66 -4.11 13.30 0.34
C ILE A 66 -5.49 12.67 0.59
N PHE A 67 -6.26 13.21 1.53
CA PHE A 67 -7.58 12.70 1.89
C PHE A 67 -8.65 13.02 0.83
N GLU A 68 -8.43 14.00 -0.04
CA GLU A 68 -9.38 14.33 -1.13
C GLU A 68 -9.23 13.39 -2.32
N ILE A 69 -8.02 12.85 -2.52
CA ILE A 69 -7.69 11.92 -3.60
C ILE A 69 -7.62 10.45 -3.14
N LEU A 70 -7.84 10.21 -1.84
CA LEU A 70 -7.83 8.88 -1.25
C LEU A 70 -9.15 8.18 -1.54
N HIS A 71 -9.08 7.05 -2.24
CA HIS A 71 -10.15 6.08 -2.32
C HIS A 71 -10.01 5.13 -1.12
N ASP A 72 -10.70 5.45 -0.04
CA ASP A 72 -10.56 4.79 1.25
C ASP A 72 -11.09 3.36 1.25
N PHE A 73 -10.45 2.50 2.03
CA PHE A 73 -10.94 1.16 2.28
C PHE A 73 -11.93 1.17 3.43
N LYS A 74 -13.10 0.55 3.21
CA LYS A 74 -14.09 0.33 4.28
C LYS A 74 -13.51 -0.47 5.45
N GLU A 75 -12.70 -1.48 5.14
CA GLU A 75 -12.03 -2.32 6.14
C GLU A 75 -10.72 -2.90 5.61
N THR A 76 -9.80 -3.21 6.52
CA THR A 76 -8.59 -4.00 6.23
C THR A 76 -8.75 -5.35 6.90
N VAL A 77 -8.63 -6.43 6.11
CA VAL A 77 -8.75 -7.81 6.58
C VAL A 77 -7.44 -8.56 6.39
N ILE A 78 -7.08 -9.38 7.39
CA ILE A 78 -5.93 -10.28 7.32
C ILE A 78 -6.48 -11.70 7.30
N PHE A 79 -6.06 -12.49 6.31
CA PHE A 79 -6.45 -13.89 6.21
C PHE A 79 -5.25 -14.76 5.87
N GLU A 80 -5.26 -15.97 6.42
CA GLU A 80 -4.32 -17.02 6.03
C GLU A 80 -4.90 -17.80 4.85
N LEU A 81 -4.13 -17.90 3.77
CA LEU A 81 -4.53 -18.72 2.63
C LEU A 81 -4.30 -20.20 2.96
N ARG A 82 -5.36 -21.02 2.82
CA ARG A 82 -5.27 -22.48 2.98
C ARG A 82 -4.69 -23.24 1.77
N GLY A 83 -4.38 -22.52 0.69
CA GLY A 83 -3.61 -22.99 -0.47
C GLY A 83 -2.53 -21.95 -0.79
N GLY A 84 -1.36 -22.39 -1.27
CA GLY A 84 -0.20 -21.50 -1.41
C GLY A 84 -0.45 -20.24 -2.25
N TRP A 85 0.32 -19.19 -1.97
CA TRP A 85 0.39 -18.01 -2.83
C TRP A 85 1.12 -18.39 -4.11
N SER A 86 0.39 -18.67 -5.20
CA SER A 86 1.05 -18.84 -6.50
C SER A 86 1.63 -17.50 -6.91
N VAL A 87 2.97 -17.49 -7.07
CA VAL A 87 3.76 -16.35 -7.54
C VAL A 87 3.41 -16.06 -9.00
#